data_AF-A0AAJ0BTE4-F1
#
_entry.id   AF-A0AAJ0BTE4-F1
#
_cell.length_a   1.000
_cell.length_b   1.000
_cell.length_c   1.000
_cell.angle_alpha   90.00
_cell.angle_beta   90.00
_cell.angle_gamma   90.00
#
_symmetry.space_group_name_H-M   'P 1'
#
loop_
_entity.id
_entity.type
_entity.pdbx_description
1 polymer ?
#
loop_
_entity_poly.entity_id
_entity_poly.type
_entity_poly.pdbx_seq_one_letter_code
_entity_poly.pdbx_strand_id
1 'polypeptide(L)'
;MDTGTTQPTNEHLCAEDLGQSDISTCRNDNSPGPVTDATVANVVRIVVRCASHKVPGPPMQRARTMANIICQHQWGRDMDWQRETIRTRGCWEADGEKVRFLLDSGPPGVTPDLERIPVLMYKWTGEKLVERDLDARTKHCLDEEYQFKENPRPPRDPSKSWSMAQLREQMDDKAWDNMMEQLISHNLRLGRIFSTTEVQWVEDHLDTFDSVMGQHIGRKRWKRLHLKLSEVLWLGAHPEVPLNPSKPSDMALFRAISEQRCAEIQAASEAKVPNSVVQPALTASSDSTAELGA
;
A
#
# COMPACT_ATOMS: atom_id res chain seq x y z
N MET A 1 1.65 18.48 -71.38
CA MET A 1 2.77 17.55 -71.22
C MET A 1 2.29 16.48 -70.26
N ASP A 2 1.89 15.37 -70.86
CA ASP A 2 1.41 14.15 -70.23
C ASP A 2 2.51 13.38 -69.51
N THR A 3 2.05 12.30 -68.86
CA THR A 3 2.74 11.19 -68.20
C THR A 3 2.92 11.39 -66.68
N GLY A 4 2.41 10.54 -65.80
CA GLY A 4 1.76 9.24 -65.95
C GLY A 4 2.17 8.32 -64.80
N THR A 5 1.22 7.53 -64.29
CA THR A 5 1.38 6.07 -64.10
C THR A 5 2.25 5.61 -62.90
N THR A 6 1.94 4.66 -62.02
CA THR A 6 0.85 3.68 -61.79
C THR A 6 1.20 2.95 -60.47
N GLN A 7 0.20 2.57 -59.65
CA GLN A 7 0.36 1.56 -58.59
C GLN A 7 0.50 0.16 -59.20
N PRO A 8 1.09 -0.82 -58.49
CA PRO A 8 0.18 -1.89 -58.05
C PRO A 8 0.45 -2.50 -56.67
N THR A 9 -0.66 -3.06 -56.20
CA THR A 9 -0.93 -4.09 -55.20
C THR A 9 0.01 -5.28 -55.20
N ASN A 10 0.17 -5.92 -54.03
CA ASN A 10 0.55 -7.33 -53.92
C ASN A 10 -0.37 -8.02 -52.89
N GLU A 11 -1.38 -8.70 -53.42
CA GLU A 11 -1.98 -9.88 -52.80
C GLU A 11 -1.18 -11.10 -53.26
N HIS A 12 -0.75 -11.96 -52.34
CA HIS A 12 -0.45 -13.34 -52.69
C HIS A 12 -0.75 -14.29 -51.52
N LEU A 13 -1.88 -14.98 -51.67
CA LEU A 13 -2.17 -16.29 -51.11
C LEU A 13 -1.22 -17.33 -51.72
N CYS A 14 -0.77 -18.30 -50.94
CA CYS A 14 -0.72 -19.71 -51.35
C CYS A 14 -0.57 -20.62 -50.13
N ALA A 15 -1.36 -21.69 -50.17
CA ALA A 15 -1.45 -22.78 -49.21
C ALA A 15 -0.51 -23.95 -49.59
N GLU A 16 -0.71 -25.08 -48.90
CA GLU A 16 -0.15 -26.44 -49.09
C GLU A 16 1.12 -26.71 -48.27
N ASP A 17 1.06 -27.45 -47.15
CA ASP A 17 0.76 -28.88 -46.93
C ASP A 17 1.86 -29.82 -47.47
N LEU A 18 2.27 -30.74 -46.59
CA LEU A 18 2.97 -32.02 -46.77
C LEU A 18 4.00 -32.31 -45.66
N GLY A 19 3.82 -33.44 -44.97
CA GLY A 19 4.95 -34.34 -44.70
C GLY A 19 5.22 -34.70 -43.24
N GLN A 20 4.58 -35.77 -42.79
CA GLN A 20 4.93 -36.57 -41.61
C GLN A 20 6.38 -37.08 -41.65
N SER A 21 7.03 -37.15 -40.49
CA SER A 21 7.95 -38.25 -40.19
C SER A 21 7.93 -38.58 -38.69
N ASP A 22 7.69 -39.86 -38.43
CA ASP A 22 7.67 -40.51 -37.13
C ASP A 22 9.07 -40.53 -36.49
N ILE A 23 9.17 -40.09 -35.22
CA ILE A 23 10.21 -40.58 -34.31
C ILE A 23 9.55 -40.94 -32.98
N SER A 24 9.43 -42.24 -32.79
CA SER A 24 9.11 -42.93 -31.54
C SER A 24 10.25 -42.78 -30.53
N THR A 25 9.97 -42.17 -29.38
CA THR A 25 10.73 -42.41 -28.14
C THR A 25 9.81 -42.39 -26.93
N CYS A 26 10.13 -43.28 -26.00
CA CYS A 26 9.27 -43.82 -24.97
C CYS A 26 9.10 -42.88 -23.76
N ARG A 27 7.89 -42.90 -23.19
CA ARG A 27 7.54 -42.81 -21.75
C ARG A 27 8.36 -41.88 -20.85
N ASN A 28 7.67 -40.87 -20.34
CA ASN A 28 7.44 -40.71 -18.89
C ASN A 28 6.17 -39.90 -18.68
N ASP A 29 5.03 -40.60 -18.59
CA ASP A 29 3.75 -40.05 -18.17
C ASP A 29 3.78 -39.74 -16.67
N ASN A 30 4.33 -38.57 -16.33
CA ASN A 30 3.90 -37.81 -15.16
C ASN A 30 2.91 -36.74 -15.63
N SER A 31 1.86 -37.18 -16.32
CA SER A 31 0.75 -36.31 -16.70
C SER A 31 -0.01 -35.94 -15.41
N PRO A 32 -0.03 -34.66 -14.99
CA PRO A 32 -0.97 -34.24 -13.98
C PRO A 32 -2.37 -34.51 -14.54
N GLY A 33 -3.13 -35.36 -13.85
CA GLY A 33 -4.49 -35.71 -14.28
C GLY A 33 -5.33 -34.45 -14.53
N PRO A 34 -6.39 -34.55 -15.36
CA PRO A 34 -7.25 -33.42 -15.67
C PRO A 34 -7.74 -32.80 -14.37
N VAL A 35 -7.32 -31.56 -14.12
CA VAL A 35 -7.76 -30.76 -12.97
C VAL A 35 -9.27 -30.64 -13.10
N THR A 36 -10.01 -31.39 -12.29
CA THR A 36 -11.45 -31.40 -12.30
C THR A 36 -11.97 -29.99 -12.00
N ASP A 37 -12.96 -29.56 -12.78
CA ASP A 37 -13.59 -28.22 -12.80
C ASP A 37 -14.05 -27.74 -11.40
N ALA A 38 -14.28 -28.68 -10.48
CA ALA A 38 -14.62 -28.41 -9.08
C ALA A 38 -13.49 -27.73 -8.27
N THR A 39 -12.23 -27.82 -8.70
CA THR A 39 -11.08 -27.21 -7.99
C THR A 39 -10.96 -25.71 -8.27
N VAL A 40 -11.56 -25.22 -9.37
CA VAL A 40 -11.57 -23.79 -9.76
C VAL A 40 -12.64 -23.02 -8.97
N ALA A 41 -13.59 -23.71 -8.34
CA ALA A 41 -14.77 -23.12 -7.70
C ALA A 41 -14.50 -22.16 -6.52
N ASN A 42 -13.25 -21.98 -6.09
CA ASN A 42 -12.89 -21.13 -4.94
C ASN A 42 -11.81 -20.07 -5.24
N VAL A 43 -11.51 -19.81 -6.52
CA VAL A 43 -10.59 -18.74 -6.90
C VAL A 43 -11.38 -17.45 -7.11
N VAL A 44 -11.01 -16.38 -6.42
CA VAL A 44 -11.63 -15.07 -6.61
C VAL A 44 -10.62 -13.95 -6.38
N ARG A 45 -10.79 -12.88 -7.15
CA ARG A 45 -10.05 -11.64 -7.00
C ARG A 45 -10.98 -10.55 -6.48
N ILE A 46 -10.60 -9.89 -5.40
CA ILE A 46 -11.40 -8.86 -4.74
C ILE A 46 -10.65 -7.54 -4.74
N VAL A 47 -11.26 -6.51 -5.33
CA VAL A 47 -10.74 -5.14 -5.33
C VAL A 47 -11.56 -4.27 -4.39
N VAL A 48 -10.91 -3.64 -3.41
CA VAL A 48 -11.56 -2.67 -2.52
C VAL A 48 -10.97 -1.29 -2.73
N ARG A 49 -11.83 -0.31 -3.06
CA ARG A 49 -11.48 1.12 -3.11
C ARG A 49 -11.88 1.82 -1.83
N CYS A 50 -11.00 2.63 -1.26
CA CYS A 50 -11.35 3.42 -0.06
C CYS A 50 -10.48 4.67 0.11
N ALA A 51 -10.82 5.47 1.12
CA ALA A 51 -9.90 6.45 1.68
C ALA A 51 -9.14 5.81 2.84
N SER A 52 -7.82 5.92 2.85
CA SER A 52 -6.90 5.23 3.78
C SER A 52 -7.26 5.44 5.26
N HIS A 53 -7.54 6.69 5.66
CA HIS A 53 -7.91 7.05 7.04
C HIS A 53 -9.23 6.44 7.51
N LYS A 54 -10.05 5.91 6.61
CA LYS A 54 -11.29 5.19 6.94
C LYS A 54 -11.05 3.72 7.25
N VAL A 55 -9.87 3.19 6.97
CA VAL A 55 -9.52 1.81 7.35
C VAL A 55 -9.16 1.81 8.84
N PRO A 56 -9.81 0.98 9.66
CA PRO A 56 -9.57 0.97 11.09
C PRO A 56 -8.15 0.49 11.42
N GLY A 57 -7.67 0.97 12.56
CA GLY A 57 -6.38 0.61 13.12
C GLY A 57 -5.21 1.48 12.64
N PRO A 58 -4.00 1.18 13.15
CA PRO A 58 -2.80 1.95 12.85
C PRO A 58 -2.45 1.93 11.36
N PRO A 59 -1.85 3.02 10.82
CA PRO A 59 -1.47 3.11 9.41
C PRO A 59 -0.78 1.85 8.86
N MET A 60 0.27 1.37 9.54
CA MET A 60 1.07 0.19 9.17
C MET A 60 0.31 -1.15 9.18
N GLN A 61 -0.88 -1.20 9.78
CA GLN A 61 -1.68 -2.42 9.86
C GLN A 61 -2.88 -2.41 8.90
N ARG A 62 -3.20 -1.28 8.27
CA ARG A 62 -4.43 -1.12 7.46
C ARG A 62 -4.56 -2.13 6.32
N ALA A 63 -3.45 -2.53 5.69
CA ALA A 63 -3.49 -3.59 4.69
C ALA A 63 -4.01 -4.90 5.29
N ARG A 64 -3.40 -5.36 6.40
CA ARG A 64 -3.86 -6.54 7.13
C ARG A 64 -5.30 -6.40 7.63
N THR A 65 -5.67 -5.24 8.19
CA THR A 65 -7.03 -4.98 8.66
C THR A 65 -8.04 -5.09 7.52
N MET A 66 -7.75 -4.47 6.37
CA MET A 66 -8.64 -4.54 5.20
C MET A 66 -8.77 -5.98 4.67
N ALA A 67 -7.68 -6.74 4.64
CA ALA A 67 -7.74 -8.14 4.25
C ALA A 67 -8.69 -8.94 5.15
N ASN A 68 -8.60 -8.74 6.47
CA ASN A 68 -9.48 -9.42 7.42
C ASN A 68 -10.95 -8.99 7.25
N ILE A 69 -11.21 -7.71 7.02
CA ILE A 69 -12.55 -7.18 6.71
C ILE A 69 -13.14 -7.86 5.46
N ILE A 70 -12.32 -7.98 4.40
CA ILE A 70 -12.74 -8.67 3.17
C ILE A 70 -13.07 -10.13 3.46
N CYS A 71 -12.20 -10.84 4.20
CA CYS A 71 -12.40 -12.26 4.47
C CYS A 71 -13.65 -12.52 5.32
N GLN A 72 -13.88 -11.68 6.34
CA GLN A 72 -15.07 -11.76 7.18
C GLN A 72 -16.34 -11.47 6.38
N HIS A 73 -16.30 -10.50 5.47
CA HIS A 73 -17.43 -10.16 4.62
C HIS A 73 -17.78 -11.26 3.60
N GLN A 74 -16.77 -11.82 2.94
CA GLN A 74 -16.98 -12.76 1.84
C GLN A 74 -17.18 -14.20 2.32
N TRP A 75 -16.51 -14.61 3.40
CA TRP A 75 -16.47 -16.01 3.84
C TRP A 75 -16.81 -16.21 5.32
N GLY A 76 -17.11 -15.16 6.08
CA GLY A 76 -17.44 -15.28 7.50
C GLY A 76 -16.29 -15.79 8.38
N ARG A 77 -15.03 -15.59 7.95
CA ARG A 77 -13.83 -16.01 8.70
C ARG A 77 -12.70 -14.98 8.62
N ASP A 78 -11.72 -15.13 9.49
CA ASP A 78 -10.48 -14.36 9.45
C ASP A 78 -9.58 -14.74 8.25
N MET A 79 -8.63 -13.86 7.96
CA MET A 79 -7.65 -14.02 6.90
C MET A 79 -6.70 -15.18 7.17
N ASP A 80 -6.55 -16.06 6.18
CA ASP A 80 -5.58 -17.15 6.11
C ASP A 80 -4.47 -16.78 5.12
N TRP A 81 -3.30 -16.44 5.65
CA TRP A 81 -2.12 -16.04 4.86
C TRP A 81 -1.56 -17.14 3.96
N GLN A 82 -1.97 -18.40 4.14
CA GLN A 82 -1.58 -19.48 3.24
C GLN A 82 -2.46 -19.53 1.98
N ARG A 83 -3.67 -18.97 2.04
CA ARG A 83 -4.67 -19.00 0.97
C ARG A 83 -4.83 -17.65 0.29
N GLU A 84 -4.75 -16.57 1.06
CA GLU A 84 -4.97 -15.20 0.60
C GLU A 84 -3.68 -14.40 0.50
N THR A 85 -3.56 -13.67 -0.60
CA THR A 85 -2.51 -12.67 -0.80
C THR A 85 -3.15 -11.30 -0.94
N ILE A 86 -2.68 -10.31 -0.18
CA ILE A 86 -3.12 -8.92 -0.32
C ILE A 86 -2.01 -8.04 -0.89
N ARG A 87 -2.38 -7.21 -1.87
CA ARG A 87 -1.56 -6.17 -2.48
C ARG A 87 -2.25 -4.82 -2.33
N THR A 88 -1.47 -3.76 -2.33
CA THR A 88 -1.97 -2.39 -2.16
C THR A 88 -1.50 -1.49 -3.30
N ARG A 89 -2.37 -0.60 -3.77
CA ARG A 89 -2.02 0.51 -4.67
C ARG A 89 -2.36 1.84 -3.99
N GLY A 90 -1.42 2.78 -4.04
CA GLY A 90 -1.51 4.05 -3.34
C GLY A 90 -0.86 4.00 -1.95
N CYS A 91 -0.93 5.12 -1.23
CA CYS A 91 -0.26 5.27 0.07
C CYS A 91 -1.24 5.02 1.22
N TRP A 92 -1.40 3.74 1.59
CA TRP A 92 -2.32 3.30 2.65
C TRP A 92 -1.87 3.71 4.05
N GLU A 93 -0.58 3.98 4.22
CA GLU A 93 0.02 4.52 5.44
C GLU A 93 -0.29 6.01 5.65
N ALA A 94 -0.52 6.77 4.58
CA ALA A 94 -0.88 8.19 4.67
C ALA A 94 -2.38 8.37 4.88
N ASP A 95 -2.80 9.32 5.71
CA ASP A 95 -4.21 9.66 5.86
C ASP A 95 -4.77 10.47 4.68
N GLY A 96 -6.06 10.26 4.39
CA GLY A 96 -6.75 10.97 3.31
C GLY A 96 -6.44 10.48 1.89
N GLU A 97 -5.56 9.49 1.71
CA GLU A 97 -5.20 9.02 0.39
C GLU A 97 -6.22 8.04 -0.18
N LYS A 98 -6.44 8.13 -1.49
CA LYS A 98 -7.26 7.13 -2.20
C LYS A 98 -6.40 5.89 -2.40
N VAL A 99 -6.88 4.77 -1.90
CA VAL A 99 -6.13 3.51 -1.94
C VAL A 99 -6.98 2.40 -2.50
N ARG A 100 -6.30 1.42 -3.10
CA ARG A 100 -6.90 0.18 -3.57
C ARG A 100 -6.22 -0.99 -2.88
N PHE A 101 -7.03 -1.89 -2.33
CA PHE A 101 -6.59 -3.17 -1.83
C PHE A 101 -7.01 -4.23 -2.84
N LEU A 102 -6.08 -5.11 -3.19
CA LEU A 102 -6.30 -6.22 -4.11
C LEU A 102 -6.04 -7.50 -3.32
N LEU A 103 -7.09 -8.26 -3.04
CA LEU A 103 -7.00 -9.55 -2.35
C LEU A 103 -7.27 -10.66 -3.36
N ASP A 104 -6.29 -11.54 -3.53
CA ASP A 104 -6.42 -12.75 -4.35
C ASP A 104 -6.58 -13.94 -3.42
N SER A 105 -7.67 -14.70 -3.57
CA SER A 105 -7.97 -15.89 -2.78
C SER A 105 -8.04 -17.12 -3.68
N GLY A 106 -7.48 -18.23 -3.22
CA GLY A 106 -7.47 -19.50 -3.93
C GLY A 106 -6.52 -20.51 -3.29
N PRO A 107 -6.47 -21.75 -3.78
CA PRO A 107 -5.48 -22.73 -3.30
C PRO A 107 -4.03 -22.27 -3.58
N PRO A 108 -3.06 -22.69 -2.76
CA PRO A 108 -1.64 -22.46 -3.04
C PRO A 108 -1.19 -23.27 -4.26
N GLY A 109 -0.27 -22.71 -5.06
CA GLY A 109 0.35 -23.42 -6.20
C GLY A 109 -0.53 -23.59 -7.44
N VAL A 110 -1.76 -23.08 -7.45
CA VAL A 110 -2.62 -23.08 -8.64
C VAL A 110 -2.49 -21.72 -9.33
N THR A 111 -2.03 -21.74 -10.58
CA THR A 111 -2.12 -20.60 -11.51
C THR A 111 -3.42 -20.75 -12.29
N PRO A 112 -4.49 -20.03 -11.92
CA PRO A 112 -5.76 -20.16 -12.61
C PRO A 112 -5.67 -19.54 -14.00
N ASP A 113 -6.53 -19.98 -14.91
CA ASP A 113 -6.81 -19.24 -16.15
C ASP A 113 -7.31 -17.84 -15.77
N LEU A 114 -6.48 -16.82 -16.02
CA LEU A 114 -6.71 -15.44 -15.58
C LEU A 114 -8.04 -14.89 -16.12
N GLU A 115 -8.46 -15.31 -17.31
CA GLU A 115 -9.69 -14.85 -17.96
C GLU A 115 -10.95 -15.36 -17.26
N ARG A 116 -10.83 -16.42 -16.46
CA ARG A 116 -11.95 -17.08 -15.77
C ARG A 116 -12.04 -16.71 -14.29
N ILE A 117 -11.13 -15.89 -13.77
CA ILE A 117 -11.15 -15.51 -12.35
C ILE A 117 -12.25 -14.47 -12.13
N PRO A 118 -13.28 -14.77 -11.32
CA PRO A 118 -14.28 -13.77 -10.98
C PRO A 118 -13.61 -12.61 -10.23
N VAL A 119 -13.85 -11.40 -10.71
CA VAL A 119 -13.36 -10.16 -10.10
C VAL A 119 -14.53 -9.46 -9.42
N LEU A 120 -14.51 -9.43 -8.09
CA LEU A 120 -15.47 -8.68 -7.28
C LEU A 120 -14.87 -7.32 -6.93
N MET A 121 -15.72 -6.28 -6.96
CA MET A 121 -15.29 -4.93 -6.63
C MET A 121 -16.17 -4.32 -5.55
N TYR A 122 -15.54 -3.74 -4.54
CA TYR A 122 -16.19 -3.09 -3.42
C TYR A 122 -15.65 -1.68 -3.19
N LYS A 123 -16.48 -0.87 -2.53
CA LYS A 123 -16.10 0.39 -1.89
C LYS A 123 -16.20 0.24 -0.38
N TRP A 124 -15.12 0.51 0.35
CA TRP A 124 -15.18 0.63 1.80
C TRP A 124 -15.62 2.04 2.21
N THR A 125 -16.66 2.10 3.02
CA THR A 125 -17.31 3.36 3.45
C THR A 125 -16.71 3.96 4.72
N GLY A 126 -15.93 3.16 5.47
CA GLY A 126 -15.56 3.42 6.86
C GLY A 126 -16.21 2.42 7.82
N GLU A 127 -17.29 1.77 7.39
CA GLU A 127 -18.11 0.89 8.24
C GLU A 127 -18.40 -0.45 7.57
N LYS A 128 -18.69 -0.43 6.26
CA LYS A 128 -19.03 -1.63 5.49
C LYS A 128 -18.48 -1.60 4.07
N LEU A 129 -18.34 -2.80 3.50
CA LEU A 129 -18.10 -3.02 2.07
C LEU A 129 -19.43 -2.89 1.31
N VAL A 130 -19.41 -2.10 0.24
CA VAL A 130 -20.55 -1.91 -0.66
C VAL A 130 -20.11 -2.33 -2.05
N GLU A 131 -20.84 -3.29 -2.63
CA GLU A 131 -20.57 -3.81 -3.97
C GLU A 131 -20.64 -2.72 -5.04
N ARG A 132 -19.81 -2.86 -6.06
CA ARG A 132 -19.69 -1.94 -7.19
C ARG A 132 -19.36 -2.71 -8.45
N ASP A 133 -19.87 -2.21 -9.56
CA ASP A 133 -19.45 -2.68 -10.87
C ASP A 133 -17.96 -2.43 -11.09
N LEU A 134 -17.31 -3.39 -11.75
CA LEU A 134 -15.92 -3.28 -12.15
C LEU A 134 -15.78 -2.26 -13.28
N ASP A 135 -15.20 -1.09 -12.98
CA ASP A 135 -14.96 -0.08 -14.02
C ASP A 135 -13.85 -0.49 -14.98
N ALA A 136 -13.99 -0.11 -16.25
CA ALA A 136 -13.05 -0.43 -17.33
C ALA A 136 -11.59 -0.06 -16.99
N ARG A 137 -11.38 1.07 -16.28
CA ARG A 137 -10.05 1.48 -15.84
C ARG A 137 -9.47 0.53 -14.78
N THR A 138 -10.27 0.05 -13.82
CA THR A 138 -9.80 -0.99 -12.89
C THR A 138 -9.45 -2.25 -13.65
N LYS A 139 -10.33 -2.70 -14.56
CA LYS A 139 -10.11 -3.91 -15.34
C LYS A 139 -8.78 -3.87 -16.09
N HIS A 140 -8.55 -2.83 -16.89
CA HIS A 140 -7.28 -2.62 -17.59
C HIS A 140 -6.07 -2.60 -16.65
N CYS A 141 -6.17 -1.95 -15.48
CA CYS A 141 -5.07 -1.97 -14.52
C CYS A 141 -4.79 -3.37 -13.95
N LEU A 142 -5.83 -4.20 -13.74
CA LEU A 142 -5.64 -5.58 -13.26
C LEU A 142 -4.97 -6.45 -14.32
N ASP A 143 -5.39 -6.30 -15.57
CA ASP A 143 -4.91 -7.10 -16.70
C ASP A 143 -3.42 -6.79 -16.99
N GLU A 144 -3.02 -5.52 -16.96
CA GLU A 144 -1.66 -5.09 -17.29
C GLU A 144 -0.67 -5.16 -16.12
N GLU A 145 -1.08 -4.76 -14.91
CA GLU A 145 -0.14 -4.51 -13.79
C GLU A 145 -0.17 -5.63 -12.72
N TYR A 146 -1.21 -6.47 -12.67
CA TYR A 146 -1.45 -7.37 -11.54
C TYR A 146 -1.78 -8.81 -11.96
N GLN A 147 -0.76 -9.61 -12.22
CA GLN A 147 -0.94 -11.05 -12.39
C GLN A 147 -1.46 -11.70 -11.10
N PHE A 148 -2.28 -12.74 -11.22
CA PHE A 148 -2.87 -13.44 -10.07
C PHE A 148 -1.82 -14.20 -9.26
N LYS A 149 -1.76 -13.92 -7.94
CA LYS A 149 -0.80 -14.54 -7.00
C LYS A 149 0.65 -14.62 -7.52
N GLU A 150 1.10 -13.63 -8.28
CA GLU A 150 2.48 -13.59 -8.76
C GLU A 150 3.47 -13.63 -7.59
N ASN A 151 4.59 -14.33 -7.80
CA ASN A 151 5.66 -14.44 -6.81
C ASN A 151 6.06 -13.06 -6.28
N PRO A 152 6.43 -12.94 -4.99
CA PRO A 152 6.92 -11.69 -4.45
C PRO A 152 7.98 -11.14 -5.39
N ARG A 153 7.87 -9.85 -5.76
CA ARG A 153 8.90 -9.17 -6.54
C ARG A 153 10.25 -9.53 -5.91
N PRO A 154 11.27 -9.90 -6.71
CA PRO A 154 12.57 -10.21 -6.16
C PRO A 154 12.98 -9.08 -5.21
N PRO A 155 13.52 -9.40 -4.02
CA PRO A 155 13.93 -8.40 -3.05
C PRO A 155 14.72 -7.32 -3.76
N ARG A 156 14.35 -6.06 -3.56
CA ARG A 156 15.10 -4.95 -4.14
C ARG A 156 16.53 -5.10 -3.66
N ASP A 157 17.45 -5.23 -4.60
CA ASP A 157 18.87 -5.41 -4.32
C ASP A 157 19.36 -4.27 -3.40
N PRO A 158 19.68 -4.56 -2.12
CA PRO A 158 20.04 -3.53 -1.15
C PRO A 158 21.34 -2.83 -1.55
N SER A 159 22.20 -3.48 -2.35
CA SER A 159 23.42 -2.88 -2.88
C SER A 159 23.15 -1.69 -3.82
N LYS A 160 21.93 -1.54 -4.33
CA LYS A 160 21.49 -0.42 -5.17
C LYS A 160 20.81 0.71 -4.38
N SER A 161 20.77 0.63 -3.06
CA SER A 161 20.29 1.76 -2.25
C SER A 161 21.45 2.72 -1.99
N TRP A 162 21.40 3.91 -2.59
CA TRP A 162 22.37 4.96 -2.30
C TRP A 162 22.07 5.59 -0.95
N SER A 163 23.13 5.86 -0.19
CA SER A 163 23.01 6.68 1.02
C SER A 163 22.64 8.12 0.66
N MET A 164 22.12 8.89 1.61
CA MET A 164 21.82 10.31 1.40
C MET A 164 23.06 11.11 0.98
N ALA A 165 24.25 10.77 1.51
CA ALA A 165 25.50 11.40 1.11
C ALA A 165 25.87 11.07 -0.34
N GLN A 166 25.73 9.80 -0.75
CA GLN A 166 25.98 9.39 -2.13
C GLN A 166 24.99 10.03 -3.12
N LEU A 167 23.72 10.19 -2.73
CA LEU A 167 22.74 10.92 -3.52
C LEU A 167 23.15 12.40 -3.69
N ARG A 168 23.60 13.04 -2.60
CA ARG A 168 24.03 14.45 -2.64
C ARG A 168 25.20 14.68 -3.58
N GLU A 169 26.17 13.78 -3.59
CA GLU A 169 27.36 13.87 -4.46
C GLU A 169 27.03 13.71 -5.95
N GLN A 170 25.96 12.99 -6.28
CA GLN A 170 25.58 12.70 -7.66
C GLN A 170 24.58 13.68 -8.28
N MET A 171 23.96 14.52 -7.46
CA MET A 171 22.90 15.42 -7.87
C MET A 171 23.39 16.87 -7.83
N ASP A 172 22.96 17.67 -8.80
CA ASP A 172 23.13 19.12 -8.71
C ASP A 172 22.24 19.71 -7.61
N ASP A 173 22.52 20.95 -7.21
CA ASP A 173 21.83 21.60 -6.08
C ASP A 173 20.32 21.68 -6.30
N LYS A 174 19.89 21.99 -7.53
CA LYS A 174 18.46 22.07 -7.88
C LYS A 174 17.78 20.71 -7.76
N ALA A 175 18.39 19.65 -8.26
CA ALA A 175 17.86 18.30 -8.17
C ALA A 175 17.81 17.85 -6.70
N TRP A 176 18.83 18.19 -5.93
CA TRP A 176 18.89 17.93 -4.50
C TRP A 176 17.76 18.63 -3.73
N ASP A 177 17.55 19.92 -3.96
CA ASP A 177 16.48 20.68 -3.30
C ASP A 177 15.09 20.14 -3.62
N ASN A 178 14.85 19.80 -4.90
CA ASN A 178 13.61 19.15 -5.31
C ASN A 178 13.40 17.80 -4.61
N MET A 179 14.47 17.02 -4.41
CA MET A 179 14.40 15.76 -3.69
C MET A 179 14.10 15.99 -2.21
N MET A 180 14.76 16.95 -1.57
CA MET A 180 14.56 17.29 -0.16
C MET A 180 13.14 17.81 0.09
N GLU A 181 12.61 18.66 -0.78
CA GLU A 181 11.21 19.11 -0.72
C GLU A 181 10.25 17.91 -0.77
N GLN A 182 10.49 16.95 -1.67
CA GLN A 182 9.69 15.73 -1.78
C GLN A 182 9.80 14.85 -0.54
N LEU A 183 10.98 14.73 0.07
CA LEU A 183 11.20 13.97 1.30
C LEU A 183 10.48 14.60 2.49
N ILE A 184 10.59 15.91 2.68
CA ILE A 184 9.85 16.65 3.71
C ILE A 184 8.34 16.47 3.51
N SER A 185 7.83 16.66 2.29
CA SER A 185 6.42 16.44 1.95
C SER A 185 5.97 15.01 2.25
N HIS A 186 6.80 14.02 1.92
CA HIS A 186 6.53 12.61 2.18
C HIS A 186 6.49 12.31 3.68
N ASN A 187 7.47 12.79 4.44
CA ASN A 187 7.55 12.60 5.88
C ASN A 187 6.39 13.27 6.61
N LEU A 188 6.01 14.49 6.21
CA LEU A 188 4.81 15.18 6.70
C LEU A 188 3.57 14.31 6.52
N ARG A 189 3.37 13.80 5.30
CA ARG A 189 2.23 12.95 4.91
C ARG A 189 2.17 11.62 5.68
N LEU A 190 3.32 10.98 5.91
CA LEU A 190 3.42 9.71 6.62
C LEU A 190 3.47 9.84 8.14
N GLY A 191 3.56 11.06 8.68
CA GLY A 191 3.72 11.21 10.13
C GLY A 191 5.10 10.80 10.64
N ARG A 192 6.17 10.88 9.82
CA ARG A 192 7.55 10.48 10.20
C ARG A 192 8.36 11.64 10.76
N ILE A 193 9.38 11.32 11.56
CA ILE A 193 10.37 12.27 12.10
C ILE A 193 11.32 12.70 10.97
N PHE A 194 11.77 13.96 11.00
CA PHE A 194 12.81 14.45 10.10
C PHE A 194 14.18 13.97 10.55
N SER A 195 14.97 13.46 9.62
CA SER A 195 16.38 13.12 9.81
C SER A 195 17.25 14.36 10.00
N THR A 196 18.48 14.17 10.49
CA THR A 196 19.45 15.26 10.66
C THR A 196 19.72 16.00 9.36
N THR A 197 19.86 15.28 8.24
CA THR A 197 20.08 15.89 6.92
C THR A 197 18.90 16.75 6.47
N GLU A 198 17.67 16.32 6.77
CA GLU A 198 16.47 17.09 6.49
C GLU A 198 16.38 18.36 7.34
N VAL A 199 16.73 18.26 8.63
CA VAL A 199 16.80 19.42 9.53
C VAL A 199 17.81 20.44 9.03
N GLN A 200 19.02 20.01 8.65
CA GLN A 200 20.07 20.88 8.11
C GLN A 200 19.63 21.54 6.80
N TRP A 201 18.96 20.81 5.91
CA TRP A 201 18.47 21.41 4.67
C TRP A 201 17.39 22.46 4.93
N VAL A 202 16.49 22.23 5.90
CA VAL A 202 15.46 23.22 6.27
C VAL A 202 16.07 24.50 6.85
N GLU A 203 17.22 24.43 7.52
CA GLU A 203 17.93 25.62 8.03
C GLU A 203 18.21 26.65 6.92
N ASP A 204 18.54 26.18 5.72
CA ASP A 204 18.82 27.03 4.55
C ASP A 204 17.57 27.26 3.67
N HIS A 205 16.44 26.58 3.92
CA HIS A 205 15.27 26.54 3.04
C HIS A 205 13.92 26.69 3.77
N LEU A 206 13.87 27.57 4.78
CA LEU A 206 12.66 27.80 5.60
C LEU A 206 11.42 28.18 4.77
N ASP A 207 11.57 29.05 3.77
CA ASP A 207 10.44 29.46 2.90
C ASP A 207 9.85 28.27 2.14
N THR A 208 10.71 27.36 1.66
CA THR A 208 10.28 26.13 0.99
C THR A 208 9.58 25.20 1.98
N PHE A 209 10.10 25.05 3.20
CA PHE A 209 9.44 24.29 4.25
C PHE A 209 8.03 24.84 4.54
N ASP A 210 7.86 26.15 4.65
CA ASP A 210 6.55 26.78 4.88
C ASP A 210 5.58 26.54 3.74
N SER A 211 6.05 26.63 2.49
CA SER A 211 5.26 26.28 1.31
C SER A 211 4.76 24.83 1.41
N VAL A 212 5.66 23.88 1.70
CA VAL A 212 5.31 22.46 1.84
C VAL A 212 4.33 22.23 2.99
N MET A 213 4.56 22.88 4.14
CA MET A 213 3.69 22.76 5.32
C MET A 213 2.30 23.32 5.06
N GLY A 214 2.20 24.50 4.43
CA GLY A 214 0.96 25.12 4.00
C GLY A 214 0.17 24.24 3.03
N GLN A 215 0.85 23.67 2.03
CA GLN A 215 0.22 22.71 1.10
C GLN A 215 -0.29 21.46 1.84
N HIS A 216 0.49 20.90 2.76
CA HIS A 216 0.11 19.73 3.55
C HIS A 216 -1.14 20.01 4.40
N ILE A 217 -1.17 21.12 5.14
CA ILE A 217 -2.32 21.51 5.96
C ILE A 217 -3.54 21.82 5.10
N GLY A 218 -3.36 22.54 3.99
CA GLY A 218 -4.43 22.81 3.02
C GLY A 218 -5.08 21.52 2.52
N ARG A 219 -4.27 20.52 2.16
CA ARG A 219 -4.77 19.19 1.77
C ARG A 219 -5.53 18.48 2.89
N LYS A 220 -5.05 18.52 4.13
CA LYS A 220 -5.73 17.91 5.29
C LYS A 220 -7.07 18.59 5.57
N ARG A 221 -7.13 19.92 5.57
CA ARG A 221 -8.36 20.70 5.73
C ARG A 221 -9.38 20.40 4.62
N TRP A 222 -8.94 20.38 3.37
CA TRP A 222 -9.79 20.01 2.22
C TRP A 222 -10.43 18.63 2.39
N LYS A 223 -9.64 17.66 2.87
CA LYS A 223 -10.10 16.29 3.14
C LYS A 223 -10.81 16.13 4.49
N ARG A 224 -11.00 17.22 5.26
CA ARG A 224 -11.58 17.24 6.61
C ARG A 224 -10.88 16.28 7.59
N LEU A 225 -9.56 16.19 7.49
CA LEU A 225 -8.74 15.40 8.41
C LEU A 225 -8.39 16.21 9.65
N HIS A 226 -8.26 15.52 10.78
CA HIS A 226 -7.76 16.13 12.01
C HIS A 226 -6.31 16.60 11.85
N LEU A 227 -6.06 17.80 12.33
CA LEU A 227 -4.72 18.35 12.43
C LEU A 227 -4.07 17.89 13.73
N LYS A 228 -2.79 17.55 13.65
CA LYS A 228 -1.95 17.23 14.80
C LYS A 228 -1.53 18.51 15.52
N LEU A 229 -1.07 18.40 16.76
CA LEU A 229 -0.63 19.56 17.54
C LEU A 229 0.56 20.25 16.87
N SER A 230 1.51 19.49 16.32
CA SER A 230 2.62 20.01 15.51
C SER A 230 2.14 20.86 14.31
N GLU A 231 1.04 20.49 13.68
CA GLU A 231 0.45 21.23 12.55
C GLU A 231 -0.34 22.45 13.03
N VAL A 232 -0.97 22.37 14.21
CA VAL A 232 -1.66 23.50 14.86
C VAL A 232 -0.65 24.56 15.31
N LEU A 233 0.53 24.16 15.81
CA LEU A 233 1.62 25.09 16.15
C LEU A 233 2.03 25.94 14.94
N TRP A 234 2.26 25.30 13.79
CA TRP A 234 2.59 26.02 12.56
C TRP A 234 1.48 27.00 12.15
N LEU A 235 0.21 26.58 12.22
CA LEU A 235 -0.94 27.45 11.91
C LEU A 235 -1.07 28.64 12.85
N GLY A 236 -0.71 28.47 14.13
CA GLY A 236 -0.72 29.57 15.09
C GLY A 236 0.25 30.69 14.72
N ALA A 237 1.39 30.34 14.12
CA ALA A 237 2.34 31.30 13.57
C ALA A 237 1.94 31.84 12.19
N HIS A 238 1.06 31.13 11.47
CA HIS A 238 0.63 31.47 10.10
C HIS A 238 -0.91 31.52 9.96
N PRO A 239 -1.60 32.45 10.65
CA PRO A 239 -3.06 32.49 10.67
C PRO A 239 -3.71 32.79 9.30
N GLU A 240 -2.98 33.44 8.38
CA GLU A 240 -3.50 33.95 7.10
C GLU A 240 -3.32 32.99 5.89
N VAL A 241 -2.85 31.76 6.13
CA VAL A 241 -2.70 30.75 5.07
C VAL A 241 -4.09 30.29 4.62
N PRO A 242 -4.45 30.51 3.34
CA PRO A 242 -3.58 30.21 2.19
C PRO A 242 -3.12 31.41 1.34
N LEU A 243 -3.34 32.67 1.74
CA LEU A 243 -3.25 33.79 0.79
C LEU A 243 -1.91 34.55 0.77
N ASN A 244 -1.15 34.59 1.87
CA ASN A 244 0.24 35.05 1.88
C ASN A 244 0.83 34.80 3.28
N PRO A 245 1.93 34.04 3.45
CA PRO A 245 2.62 34.02 4.74
C PRO A 245 3.27 35.41 4.94
N SER A 246 2.64 36.27 5.73
CA SER A 246 3.14 37.62 6.02
C SER A 246 4.41 37.62 6.88
N LYS A 247 4.76 36.46 7.46
CA LYS A 247 6.01 36.24 8.19
C LYS A 247 6.52 34.82 7.88
N PRO A 248 7.75 34.65 7.37
CA PRO A 248 8.35 33.33 7.22
C PRO A 248 8.59 32.71 8.60
N SER A 249 8.53 31.38 8.68
CA SER A 249 8.97 30.63 9.84
C SER A 249 10.39 31.00 10.21
N ASP A 250 10.69 30.95 11.50
CA ASP A 250 12.07 30.90 11.99
C ASP A 250 12.45 29.47 12.39
N MET A 251 13.74 29.24 12.61
CA MET A 251 14.24 27.94 13.06
C MET A 251 13.71 27.54 14.44
N ALA A 252 13.30 28.49 15.28
CA ALA A 252 12.73 28.18 16.59
C ALA A 252 11.36 27.50 16.44
N LEU A 253 10.51 28.01 15.54
CA LEU A 253 9.23 27.41 15.21
C LEU A 253 9.41 26.03 14.57
N PHE A 254 10.32 25.88 13.60
CA PHE A 254 10.58 24.57 12.99
C PHE A 254 11.02 23.53 14.04
N ARG A 255 11.95 23.90 14.95
CA ARG A 255 12.39 23.01 16.03
C ARG A 255 11.24 22.61 16.95
N ALA A 256 10.39 23.56 17.36
CA ALA A 256 9.21 23.28 18.17
C ALA A 256 8.23 22.33 17.46
N ILE A 257 8.00 22.49 16.15
CA ILE A 257 7.19 21.58 15.35
C ILE A 257 7.80 20.18 15.32
N SER A 258 9.11 20.09 15.09
CA SER A 258 9.85 18.81 15.03
C SER A 258 9.81 18.06 16.37
N GLU A 259 10.08 18.77 17.48
CA GLU A 259 10.00 18.22 18.84
C GLU A 259 8.59 17.74 19.18
N GLN A 260 7.58 18.56 18.90
CA GLN A 260 6.18 18.19 19.14
C GLN A 260 5.79 16.95 18.32
N ARG A 261 6.29 16.84 17.10
CA ARG A 261 6.05 15.68 16.23
C ARG A 261 6.72 14.41 16.75
N CYS A 262 7.94 14.50 17.27
CA CYS A 262 8.60 13.39 17.97
C CYS A 262 7.75 12.91 19.15
N ALA A 263 7.26 13.83 19.99
CA ALA A 263 6.40 13.52 21.13
C ALA A 263 5.08 12.84 20.69
N GLU A 264 4.44 13.31 19.63
CA GLU A 264 3.24 12.69 19.07
C GLU A 264 3.48 11.23 18.61
N ILE A 265 4.62 10.97 17.97
CA ILE A 265 4.98 9.64 17.48
C ILE A 265 5.29 8.70 18.65
N GLN A 266 6.00 9.19 19.66
CA GLN A 266 6.28 8.43 20.87
C GLN A 266 4.99 8.09 21.63
N ALA A 267 4.11 9.08 21.87
CA ALA A 267 2.82 8.85 22.51
C ALA A 267 1.94 7.85 21.73
N ALA A 268 1.94 7.92 20.39
CA ALA A 268 1.24 6.98 19.54
C ALA A 268 1.85 5.56 19.54
N SER A 269 3.11 5.41 19.93
CA SER A 269 3.76 4.10 20.11
C SER A 269 3.44 3.50 21.48
N GLU A 270 3.39 4.31 22.53
CA GLU A 270 3.08 3.90 23.90
C GLU A 270 1.61 3.51 24.06
N ALA A 271 0.69 4.27 23.45
CA ALA A 271 -0.75 3.96 23.46
C ALA A 271 -1.10 2.62 22.77
N LYS A 272 -0.17 2.02 22.01
CA LYS A 272 -0.35 0.74 21.31
C LYS A 272 0.05 -0.47 22.14
N VAL A 273 0.58 -0.30 23.35
CA VAL A 273 0.75 -1.40 24.29
C VAL A 273 -0.52 -1.48 25.11
N PRO A 274 -1.54 -2.29 24.71
CA PRO A 274 -2.58 -2.63 25.66
C PRO A 274 -1.86 -3.30 26.82
N ASN A 275 -2.09 -2.79 28.03
CA ASN A 275 -1.75 -3.48 29.26
C ASN A 275 -2.30 -4.90 29.14
N SER A 276 -1.45 -5.84 28.69
CA SER A 276 -1.62 -7.26 28.91
C SER A 276 -1.42 -7.43 30.41
N VAL A 277 -2.46 -7.09 31.17
CA VAL A 277 -2.57 -7.39 32.58
C VAL A 277 -2.40 -8.89 32.66
N VAL A 278 -1.21 -9.29 33.08
CA VAL A 278 -0.90 -10.61 33.61
C VAL A 278 -1.98 -10.89 34.65
N GLN A 279 -2.95 -11.73 34.33
CA GLN A 279 -3.83 -12.29 35.35
C GLN A 279 -2.93 -13.08 36.30
N PRO A 280 -2.88 -12.76 37.61
CA PRO A 280 -2.18 -13.60 38.56
C PRO A 280 -2.86 -14.97 38.56
N ALA A 281 -2.06 -16.01 38.37
CA ALA A 281 -2.50 -17.39 38.47
C ALA A 281 -3.19 -17.60 39.83
N LEU A 282 -4.49 -17.87 39.80
CA LEU A 282 -5.20 -18.48 40.92
C LEU A 282 -4.59 -19.87 41.13
N THR A 283 -3.60 -19.97 42.02
CA THR A 283 -3.16 -21.26 42.56
C THR A 283 -4.28 -21.77 43.45
N ALA A 284 -5.06 -22.70 42.91
CA ALA A 284 -6.03 -23.47 43.66
C ALA A 284 -5.31 -24.33 44.71
N SER A 285 -5.90 -24.27 45.90
CA SER A 285 -5.61 -25.03 47.10
C SER A 285 -5.59 -26.53 46.88
N SER A 286 -4.64 -27.20 47.56
CA SER A 286 -4.78 -28.57 47.99
C SER A 286 -4.20 -28.68 49.40
N ASP A 287 -5.00 -28.30 50.40
CA ASP A 287 -4.71 -28.66 51.78
C ASP A 287 -5.50 -29.92 52.14
N SER A 288 -4.74 -30.98 52.38
CA SER A 288 -5.18 -32.29 52.82
C SER A 288 -5.17 -32.30 54.34
N THR A 289 -6.32 -32.43 54.99
CA THR A 289 -6.38 -32.81 56.40
C THR A 289 -7.31 -34.00 56.60
N ALA A 290 -6.70 -35.09 57.06
CA ALA A 290 -7.34 -36.29 57.54
C ALA A 290 -7.52 -36.18 59.07
N GLU A 291 -8.67 -36.60 59.59
CA GLU A 291 -8.90 -37.07 60.98
C GLU A 291 -10.26 -37.81 60.94
N LEU A 292 -10.34 -39.15 61.01
CA LEU A 292 -10.26 -40.06 62.18
C LEU A 292 -11.17 -39.68 63.35
N GLY A 293 -12.17 -40.51 63.65
CA GLY A 293 -12.70 -40.69 65.01
C GLY A 293 -14.18 -41.02 65.16
N ALA A 294 -14.43 -42.32 65.43
CA ALA A 294 -15.57 -42.95 66.14
C ALA A 294 -16.98 -42.91 65.51
#